data_AF-A0A7C8ZXJ2-F1
#
_entry.id   AF-A0A7C8ZXJ2-F1
#
_cell.length_a   1.000
_cell.length_b   1.000
_cell.length_c   1.000
_cell.angle_alpha   90.00
_cell.angle_beta   90.00
_cell.angle_gamma   90.00
#
_symmetry.space_group_name_H-M   'P 1'
#
loop_
_entity.id
_entity.type
_entity.pdbx_description
1 polymer ?
#
loop_
_entity_poly.entity_id
_entity_poly.type
_entity_poly.pdbx_seq_one_letter_code
_entity_poly.pdbx_strand_id
1 'polypeptide(L)'
;ELKKSMFEWLVSYFMTCGRICLSSDPRAWPVIKLNDAGVRIVEARSGKTIHEWLTMEGFPSLQDQLVYAHALGPELDFSPLVFIQVTWFKCGGISVGLS
;
A
#
# COMPACT_ATOMS: atom_id res chain seq x y z
N GLU A 1 -5.16 11.04 -13.63
CA GLU A 1 -3.92 11.74 -13.24
C GLU A 1 -3.09 11.03 -12.19
N LEU A 2 -3.56 10.81 -10.94
CA LEU A 2 -2.69 10.26 -9.87
C LEU A 2 -1.95 8.96 -10.25
N LYS A 3 -2.65 7.96 -10.79
CA LYS A 3 -2.01 6.69 -11.23
C LYS A 3 -0.96 6.88 -12.32
N LYS A 4 -1.16 7.88 -13.20
CA LYS A 4 -0.24 8.18 -14.30
C LYS A 4 1.05 8.80 -13.75
N SER A 5 0.95 9.74 -12.83
CA SER A 5 2.13 10.30 -12.14
C SER A 5 2.87 9.25 -11.31
N MET A 6 2.14 8.33 -10.66
CA MET A 6 2.75 7.24 -9.89
C MET A 6 3.59 6.30 -10.76
N PHE A 7 3.23 6.11 -12.04
CA PHE A 7 3.99 5.25 -12.94
C PHE A 7 5.44 5.70 -13.09
N GLU A 8 5.69 7.01 -13.20
CA GLU A 8 7.06 7.56 -13.29
C GLU A 8 7.89 7.22 -12.05
N TRP A 9 7.28 7.23 -10.87
CA TRP A 9 7.95 6.81 -9.64
C TRP A 9 8.27 5.33 -9.63
N LEU A 10 7.37 4.49 -10.15
CA LEU A 10 7.63 3.04 -10.25
C LEU A 10 8.78 2.72 -11.19
N VAL A 11 9.08 3.57 -12.18
CA VAL A 11 10.28 3.45 -13.01
C VAL A 11 11.53 3.72 -12.18
N SER A 12 11.55 4.80 -11.39
CA SER A 12 12.70 5.13 -10.53
C SER A 12 12.88 4.15 -9.37
N TYR A 13 11.79 3.57 -8.87
CA TYR A 13 11.76 2.65 -7.72
C TYR A 13 11.27 1.26 -8.13
N PHE A 14 11.73 0.75 -9.27
CA PHE A 14 11.27 -0.52 -9.86
C PHE A 14 11.36 -1.73 -8.91
N MET A 15 12.29 -1.70 -7.94
CA MET A 15 12.41 -2.73 -6.89
C MET A 15 11.10 -2.95 -6.12
N THR A 16 10.29 -1.91 -5.94
CA THR A 16 8.99 -1.97 -5.25
C THR A 16 7.94 -2.77 -6.01
N CYS A 17 8.14 -2.97 -7.32
CA CYS A 17 7.25 -3.75 -8.19
C CYS A 17 7.59 -5.25 -8.20
N GLY A 18 8.63 -5.66 -7.47
CA GLY A 18 9.05 -7.06 -7.38
C GLY A 18 8.21 -7.90 -6.42
N ARG A 19 8.67 -9.12 -6.14
CA ARG A 19 8.08 -10.05 -5.17
C ARG A 19 9.16 -10.69 -4.31
N ILE A 20 8.85 -10.99 -3.04
CA ILE A 20 9.75 -11.78 -2.21
C ILE A 20 9.73 -13.21 -2.76
N CYS A 21 10.91 -13.72 -3.06
CA CYS A 21 11.11 -15.10 -3.47
C CYS A 21 11.98 -15.80 -2.42
N LEU A 22 11.50 -16.94 -1.94
CA LEU A 22 12.23 -17.80 -1.01
C LEU A 22 12.84 -18.97 -1.77
N SER A 23 14.08 -19.29 -1.45
CA SER A 23 14.72 -20.52 -1.94
C SER A 23 14.15 -21.74 -1.22
N SER A 24 14.20 -22.90 -1.89
CA SER A 24 13.96 -24.18 -1.23
C SER A 24 15.05 -24.55 -0.21
N ASP A 25 16.23 -23.90 -0.29
CA ASP A 25 17.26 -24.01 0.74
C ASP A 25 16.98 -23.01 1.89
N PRO A 26 16.70 -23.49 3.11
CA PRO A 26 16.41 -22.62 4.26
C PRO A 26 17.61 -21.78 4.72
N ARG A 27 18.83 -22.05 4.23
CA ARG A 27 20.02 -21.24 4.53
C ARG A 27 20.22 -20.10 3.53
N ALA A 28 19.52 -20.12 2.40
CA ALA A 28 19.62 -19.06 1.41
C ALA A 28 18.83 -17.83 1.85
N TRP A 29 19.37 -16.66 1.56
CA TRP A 29 18.75 -15.40 1.90
C TRP A 29 17.52 -15.14 1.03
N PRO A 30 16.42 -14.59 1.58
CA PRO A 30 15.31 -14.09 0.78
C PRO A 30 15.78 -13.04 -0.23
N VAL A 31 15.24 -13.09 -1.44
CA VAL A 31 15.56 -12.12 -2.49
C VAL A 31 14.30 -11.45 -3.00
N ILE A 32 14.47 -10.24 -3.57
CA ILE A 32 13.40 -9.58 -4.32
C ILE A 32 13.56 -9.95 -5.79
N LYS A 33 12.61 -10.71 -6.33
CA LYS A 33 12.51 -11.00 -7.75
C LYS A 33 11.90 -9.80 -8.46
N LEU A 34 12.65 -9.23 -9.40
CA LEU A 34 12.22 -8.11 -10.23
C LEU A 34 11.44 -8.63 -11.43
N ASN A 35 10.13 -8.74 -11.25
CA ASN A 35 9.21 -9.30 -12.23
C ASN A 35 8.17 -8.29 -12.72
N ASP A 36 8.33 -7.01 -12.37
CA ASP A 36 7.42 -5.91 -12.73
C ASP A 36 5.95 -6.20 -12.42
N ALA A 37 5.69 -6.99 -11.38
CA ALA A 37 4.34 -7.37 -10.97
C ALA A 37 3.57 -6.22 -10.29
N GLY A 38 4.20 -5.04 -10.18
CA GLY A 38 3.60 -3.80 -9.74
C GLY A 38 3.34 -3.71 -8.23
N VAL A 39 2.72 -2.60 -7.85
CA VAL A 39 2.28 -2.28 -6.48
C VAL A 39 0.75 -2.34 -6.38
N ARG A 40 0.22 -2.44 -5.15
CA ARG A 40 -1.23 -2.38 -4.93
C ARG A 40 -1.65 -0.94 -4.64
N ILE A 41 -2.62 -0.42 -5.40
CA ILE A 41 -3.25 0.87 -5.14
C ILE A 41 -4.71 0.63 -4.77
N VAL A 42 -5.12 1.11 -3.59
CA VAL A 42 -6.49 1.01 -3.07
C VAL A 42 -7.10 2.40 -3.05
N GLU A 43 -8.25 2.57 -3.69
CA GLU A 43 -9.02 3.82 -3.62
C GLU A 43 -10.21 3.63 -2.67
N ALA A 44 -10.29 4.48 -1.66
CA ALA A 44 -11.35 4.46 -0.66
C ALA A 44 -12.06 5.82 -0.58
N ARG A 45 -13.28 5.82 -0.04
CA ARG A 45 -14.06 7.04 0.20
C ARG A 45 -14.62 7.02 1.61
N SER A 46 -14.50 8.15 2.29
CA SER A 46 -15.08 8.39 3.62
C SER A 46 -16.23 9.38 3.51
N GLY A 47 -17.38 9.02 4.09
CA GLY A 47 -18.54 9.92 4.22
C GLY A 47 -18.32 11.06 5.23
N LYS A 48 -17.22 11.04 5.97
CA LYS A 48 -16.83 12.07 6.94
C LYS A 48 -15.94 13.14 6.30
N THR A 49 -15.89 14.32 6.92
CA THR A 49 -14.84 15.32 6.69
C THR A 49 -13.55 14.93 7.43
N ILE A 50 -12.41 15.54 7.07
CA ILE A 50 -11.16 15.32 7.82
C ILE A 50 -11.34 15.72 9.29
N HIS A 51 -12.00 16.85 9.56
CA HIS A 51 -12.22 17.34 10.92
C HIS A 51 -13.03 16.34 11.75
N GLU A 52 -14.17 15.89 11.22
CA GLU A 52 -15.02 14.87 11.87
C GLU A 52 -14.24 13.59 12.14
N TRP A 53 -13.36 13.18 11.22
CA TRP A 53 -12.53 11.98 11.38
C TRP A 53 -11.48 12.14 12.48
N LEU A 54 -10.78 13.28 12.52
CA LEU A 54 -9.77 13.59 13.54
C LEU A 54 -10.36 13.74 14.95
N THR A 55 -11.61 14.15 15.06
CA THR A 55 -12.31 14.30 16.34
C THR A 55 -13.03 13.04 16.80
N MET A 56 -12.92 11.92 16.07
CA MET A 56 -13.53 10.65 16.50
C MET A 56 -12.86 10.16 17.78
N GLU A 57 -13.67 9.71 18.74
CA GLU A 57 -13.17 8.97 19.89
C GLU A 57 -12.41 7.73 19.41
N GLY A 58 -11.22 7.50 19.97
CA GLY A 58 -10.38 6.39 19.55
C GLY A 58 -9.70 6.59 18.19
N PHE A 59 -9.60 7.82 17.66
CA PHE A 59 -8.84 8.12 16.43
C PHE A 59 -7.52 7.34 16.25
N PRO A 60 -6.64 7.18 17.27
CA PRO A 60 -5.41 6.42 17.11
C PRO A 60 -5.62 4.96 16.67
N SER A 61 -6.72 4.31 17.07
CA SER A 61 -7.03 2.94 16.67
C SER A 61 -7.76 2.84 15.33
N LEU A 62 -8.15 3.96 14.72
CA LEU A 62 -8.80 4.01 13.41
C LEU A 62 -7.80 4.18 12.26
N GLN A 63 -6.51 4.31 12.55
CA GLN A 63 -5.46 4.49 11.54
C GLN A 63 -5.40 3.32 10.53
N ASP A 64 -5.73 2.11 10.98
CA ASP A 64 -5.83 0.91 10.13
C ASP A 64 -6.91 1.04 9.04
N GLN A 65 -7.85 2.00 9.16
CA GLN A 65 -8.82 2.29 8.10
C GLN A 65 -8.25 3.20 7.00
N LEU A 66 -7.15 3.89 7.27
CA LEU A 66 -6.46 4.78 6.32
C LEU A 66 -5.23 4.13 5.68
N VAL A 67 -4.75 3.02 6.24
CA VAL A 67 -3.61 2.26 5.71
C VAL A 67 -4.10 0.86 5.35
N TYR A 68 -3.99 0.50 4.08
CA TYR A 68 -4.28 -0.87 3.66
C TYR A 68 -3.16 -1.79 4.13
N ALA A 69 -3.35 -2.48 5.24
CA ALA A 69 -2.41 -3.49 5.72
C ALA A 69 -2.87 -4.89 5.27
N HIS A 70 -2.03 -5.58 4.51
CA HIS A 70 -2.21 -7.01 4.22
C HIS A 70 -1.00 -7.78 4.74
N ALA A 71 -1.26 -8.92 5.39
CA ALA A 71 -0.18 -9.81 5.78
C ALA A 71 0.55 -10.31 4.54
N LEU A 72 1.88 -10.25 4.52
CA LEU A 72 2.66 -10.87 3.47
C LEU A 72 2.50 -12.40 3.55
N GLY A 73 2.12 -13.04 2.45
CA GLY A 73 1.96 -14.49 2.37
C GLY A 73 0.50 -14.99 2.46
N PRO A 74 0.27 -16.32 2.39
CA PRO A 74 1.27 -17.39 2.34
C PRO A 74 2.04 -17.46 1.02
N GLU A 75 1.47 -16.91 -0.06
CA GLU A 75 2.07 -16.91 -1.39
C GLU A 75 2.88 -15.61 -1.62
N LEU A 76 4.10 -15.59 -1.12
CA LEU A 76 5.01 -14.44 -1.21
C LEU A 76 5.30 -14.01 -2.66
N ASP A 77 5.31 -14.99 -3.58
CA ASP A 77 5.52 -14.75 -5.01
C ASP A 77 4.38 -13.94 -5.66
N PHE A 78 3.22 -13.83 -5.01
CA PHE A 78 2.09 -13.00 -5.47
C PHE A 78 1.85 -11.76 -4.61
N SER A 79 2.49 -11.67 -3.44
CA SER A 79 2.29 -10.59 -2.45
C SER A 79 3.03 -9.30 -2.86
N PRO A 80 2.32 -8.19 -3.16
CA PRO A 80 2.96 -6.91 -3.45
C PRO A 80 3.85 -6.43 -2.28
N LEU A 81 4.95 -5.77 -2.60
CA LEU A 81 5.87 -5.22 -1.59
C LEU A 81 5.43 -3.87 -1.03
N VAL A 82 4.58 -3.15 -1.78
CA VAL A 82 4.11 -1.82 -1.44
C VAL A 82 2.61 -1.74 -1.69
N PHE A 83 1.90 -1.20 -0.71
CA PHE A 83 0.49 -0.85 -0.79
C PHE A 83 0.31 0.65 -0.59
N ILE A 84 -0.51 1.25 -1.43
CA ILE A 84 -0.83 2.68 -1.39
C ILE A 84 -2.33 2.81 -1.31
N GLN A 85 -2.84 3.33 -0.20
CA GLN A 85 -4.26 3.63 -0.04
C GLN A 85 -4.50 5.12 -0.20
N VAL A 86 -5.45 5.49 -1.06
CA VAL A 86 -5.88 6.88 -1.26
C VAL A 86 -7.34 6.98 -0.78
N THR A 87 -7.55 7.64 0.34
CA THR A 87 -8.88 7.84 0.94
C THR A 87 -9.36 9.26 0.68
N TRP A 88 -10.46 9.40 -0.04
CA TRP A 88 -11.13 10.68 -0.31
C TRP A 88 -12.21 10.98 0.72
N PHE A 89 -12.17 12.15 1.35
CA PHE A 89 -13.14 12.59 2.34
C PHE A 89 -14.23 13.46 1.70
N LYS A 90 -15.40 13.52 2.34
CA LYS A 90 -16.56 14.30 1.87
C LYS A 90 -16.22 15.78 1.65
N CYS A 91 -15.29 16.34 2.44
CA CYS A 91 -14.85 17.73 2.31
C CYS A 91 -13.82 17.97 1.18
N GLY A 92 -13.56 16.97 0.32
CA GLY A 92 -12.51 17.04 -0.71
C GLY A 92 -11.09 16.77 -0.17
N GLY A 93 -10.96 16.53 1.12
CA GLY A 93 -9.71 16.15 1.75
C GLY A 93 -9.22 14.76 1.30
N ILE A 94 -7.91 14.52 1.42
CA ILE A 94 -7.27 13.25 1.02
C ILE A 94 -6.37 12.76 2.16
N SER A 95 -6.39 11.45 2.41
CA SER A 95 -5.35 10.75 3.17
C SER A 95 -4.65 9.77 2.24
N VAL A 96 -3.33 9.67 2.37
CA VAL A 96 -2.49 8.70 1.65
C VAL A 96 -1.82 7.79 2.68
N GLY A 97 -2.24 6.53 2.73
CA GLY A 97 -1.64 5.49 3.55
C GLY A 97 -0.61 4.68 2.76
N LEU A 98 0.51 4.36 3.41
CA LEU A 98 1.61 3.57 2.84
C LEU A 98 1.94 2.42 3.79
N SER A 99 2.09 1.21 3.25
CA SER A 99 2.58 0.03 3.99
C SER A 99 3.41 -0.87 3.09
#